data_AF-A0A9E1QBT6-F1
#
_entry.id   AF-A0A9E1QBT6-F1
#
_cell.length_a   1.000
_cell.length_b   1.000
_cell.length_c   1.000
_cell.angle_alpha   90.00
_cell.angle_beta   90.00
_cell.angle_gamma   90.00
#
_symmetry.space_group_name_H-M   'P 1'
#
loop_
_entity.id
_entity.type
_entity.pdbx_description
1 polymer ?
#
loop_
_entity_poly.entity_id
_entity_poly.type
_entity_poly.pdbx_seq_one_letter_code
_entity_poly.pdbx_strand_id
1 'polypeptide(L)'
;MKKLIFLFFIACSLPSVAQKDSLKLGDRYAEDQLYVMVSYNQLFNQPAMVKGSGFSYGLSTGFMKDLILNKQGSISMALGVGYNFDLLNHGLTISEEN
;
A
#
# COMPACT_ATOMS: atom_id res chain seq x y z
N MET A 1 -0.71 9.81 -31.88
CA MET A 1 -0.45 10.06 -30.44
C MET A 1 -0.51 8.80 -29.58
N LYS A 2 -1.62 8.02 -29.59
CA LYS A 2 -1.74 6.79 -28.77
C LYS A 2 -0.60 5.76 -28.97
N LYS A 3 -0.17 5.53 -30.23
CA LYS A 3 0.96 4.65 -30.56
C LYS A 3 2.31 5.15 -30.05
N LEU A 4 2.48 6.47 -29.98
CA LEU A 4 3.71 7.11 -29.50
C LEU A 4 3.81 6.99 -27.97
N ILE A 5 2.68 7.15 -27.27
CA ILE A 5 2.57 6.92 -25.83
C ILE A 5 2.91 5.47 -25.49
N PHE A 6 2.38 4.51 -26.26
CA PHE A 6 2.69 3.09 -26.06
C PHE A 6 4.19 2.78 -26.28
N LEU A 7 4.79 3.31 -27.34
CA LEU A 7 6.22 3.18 -27.62
C LEU A 7 7.09 3.81 -26.52
N PHE A 8 6.65 4.92 -25.93
CA PHE A 8 7.33 5.57 -24.81
C PHE A 8 7.36 4.67 -23.56
N PHE A 9 6.24 4.01 -23.22
CA PHE A 9 6.22 3.06 -22.09
C PHE A 9 7.12 1.85 -22.32
N ILE A 10 7.19 1.33 -23.56
CA ILE A 10 8.13 0.24 -23.90
C ILE A 10 9.58 0.72 -23.75
N ALA A 11 9.92 1.89 -24.30
CA ALA A 11 11.28 2.43 -24.22
C ALA A 11 11.72 2.69 -22.76
N CYS A 12 10.81 3.14 -21.88
CA CYS A 12 11.08 3.30 -20.45
C CYS A 12 11.39 1.99 -19.72
N SER A 13 10.98 0.84 -20.24
CA SER A 13 11.24 -0.47 -19.62
C SER A 13 12.60 -1.09 -20.00
N LEU A 14 13.24 -0.62 -21.08
CA LEU A 14 14.51 -1.16 -21.59
C LEU A 14 15.74 -0.96 -20.69
N PRO A 15 15.91 0.14 -19.92
CA PRO A 15 17.09 0.34 -19.08
C PRO A 15 17.02 -0.41 -17.73
N SER A 16 16.29 -1.53 -17.63
CA SER A 16 16.26 -2.32 -16.39
C SER A 16 17.64 -2.94 -16.13
N VAL A 17 18.41 -2.33 -15.25
CA VAL A 17 19.60 -2.95 -14.67
C VAL A 17 19.16 -3.80 -13.49
N ALA A 18 19.49 -5.09 -13.52
CA ALA A 18 19.36 -5.93 -12.34
C ALA A 18 20.34 -5.46 -11.26
N GLN A 19 19.98 -5.66 -9.99
CA GLN A 19 20.88 -5.39 -8.88
C GLN A 19 22.11 -6.30 -9.01
N LYS A 20 23.31 -5.75 -8.78
CA LYS A 20 24.53 -6.53 -8.73
C LYS A 20 24.40 -7.52 -7.57
N ASP A 21 24.48 -8.81 -7.86
CA ASP A 21 24.47 -9.84 -6.84
C ASP A 21 25.67 -9.63 -5.91
N SER A 22 25.37 -9.19 -4.68
CA SER A 22 26.36 -8.84 -3.66
C SER A 22 26.45 -9.91 -2.57
N LEU A 23 25.56 -10.89 -2.61
CA LEU A 23 25.45 -11.93 -1.60
C LEU A 23 26.39 -13.08 -1.95
N LYS A 24 27.09 -13.60 -0.94
CA LYS A 24 27.82 -14.85 -1.10
C LYS A 24 26.88 -16.02 -0.85
N LEU A 25 27.17 -17.14 -1.49
CA LEU A 25 26.41 -18.38 -1.28
C LEU A 25 26.47 -18.77 0.20
N GLY A 26 25.31 -18.81 0.86
CA GLY A 26 25.19 -19.12 2.30
C GLY A 26 25.03 -17.92 3.22
N ASP A 27 25.04 -16.69 2.69
CA ASP A 27 24.72 -15.50 3.49
C ASP A 27 23.25 -15.50 3.92
N ARG A 28 23.01 -15.01 5.14
CA ARG A 28 21.65 -14.83 5.66
C ARG A 28 21.04 -13.61 4.98
N TYR A 29 19.97 -13.83 4.21
CA TYR A 29 19.27 -12.79 3.46
C TYR A 29 17.88 -12.55 4.05
N ALA A 30 17.59 -11.29 4.35
CA ALA A 30 16.29 -10.82 4.81
C ALA A 30 15.91 -9.61 3.96
N GLU A 31 14.70 -9.60 3.40
CA GLU A 31 14.23 -8.48 2.60
C GLU A 31 13.43 -7.52 3.48
N ASP A 32 13.90 -6.28 3.54
CA ASP A 32 13.11 -5.20 4.09
C ASP A 32 12.09 -4.74 3.03
N GLN A 33 10.83 -4.58 3.41
CA GLN A 33 9.74 -4.25 2.50
C GLN A 33 9.19 -2.85 2.79
N LEU A 34 8.97 -2.08 1.73
CA LEU A 34 8.18 -0.86 1.75
C LEU A 34 6.83 -1.14 1.08
N TYR A 35 5.75 -0.67 1.68
CA TYR A 35 4.42 -0.81 1.09
C TYR A 35 3.74 0.55 0.96
N VAL A 36 2.93 0.68 -0.10
CA VAL A 36 1.99 1.78 -0.30
C VAL A 36 0.64 1.16 -0.67
N MET A 37 -0.41 1.58 0.01
CA MET A 37 -1.76 1.06 -0.16
C MET A 37 -2.74 2.22 -0.37
N VAL A 38 -3.63 2.05 -1.34
CA VAL A 38 -4.76 2.94 -1.59
C VAL A 38 -6.03 2.12 -1.38
N SER A 39 -6.93 2.59 -0.52
CA SER A 39 -8.19 1.91 -0.22
C SER A 39 -9.39 2.78 -0.58
N TYR A 40 -10.48 2.12 -0.96
CA TYR A 40 -11.82 2.71 -0.98
C TYR A 40 -12.57 2.21 0.25
N ASN A 41 -13.01 3.13 1.10
CA ASN A 41 -13.65 2.80 2.36
C ASN A 41 -15.17 2.96 2.20
N GLN A 42 -15.96 1.95 2.56
CA GLN A 42 -17.42 2.03 2.57
C GLN A 42 -17.95 1.82 3.98
N LEU A 43 -18.75 2.78 4.44
CA LEU A 43 -19.47 2.69 5.72
C LEU A 43 -20.77 1.89 5.49
N PHE A 44 -20.94 0.81 6.24
CA PHE A 44 -22.17 0.02 6.32
C PHE A 44 -22.91 0.31 7.62
N ASN A 45 -24.21 0.00 7.67
CA ASN A 45 -25.06 0.15 8.86
C ASN A 45 -25.11 1.58 9.44
N GLN A 46 -25.17 2.59 8.57
CA GLN A 46 -25.40 3.96 9.00
C GLN A 46 -26.83 4.13 9.56
N PRO A 47 -27.05 5.04 10.53
CA PRO A 47 -28.40 5.34 11.01
C PRO A 47 -29.34 5.71 9.85
N ALA A 48 -30.61 5.32 9.92
CA ALA A 48 -31.58 5.55 8.83
C ALA A 48 -31.75 7.03 8.44
N MET A 49 -31.39 7.95 9.34
CA MET A 49 -31.41 9.40 9.11
C MET A 49 -30.22 9.89 8.25
N VAL A 50 -29.13 9.13 8.17
CA VAL A 50 -27.95 9.47 7.36
C VAL A 50 -28.21 9.05 5.92
N LYS A 51 -28.48 10.03 5.05
CA LYS A 51 -28.71 9.78 3.62
C LYS A 51 -27.43 9.99 2.83
N GLY A 52 -26.93 8.89 2.26
CA GLY A 52 -25.78 8.89 1.36
C GLY A 52 -24.44 9.05 2.07
N SER A 53 -23.41 8.43 1.49
CA SER A 53 -22.00 8.65 1.85
C SER A 53 -21.26 9.15 0.62
N GLY A 54 -20.40 10.14 0.79
CA GLY A 54 -19.49 10.57 -0.27
C GLY A 54 -18.39 9.54 -0.51
N PHE A 55 -17.53 9.81 -1.50
CA PHE A 55 -16.34 9.01 -1.76
C PHE A 55 -15.41 9.06 -0.54
N SER A 56 -15.14 7.91 0.07
CA SER A 56 -14.23 7.77 1.20
C SER A 56 -13.03 6.92 0.78
N TYR A 57 -11.84 7.33 1.17
CA TYR A 57 -10.61 6.68 0.76
C TYR A 57 -9.59 6.66 1.89
N GLY A 58 -8.67 5.72 1.81
CA GLY A 58 -7.53 5.61 2.71
C GLY A 58 -6.22 5.57 1.92
N LEU A 59 -5.19 6.14 2.53
CA LEU A 59 -3.81 6.05 2.07
C LEU A 59 -2.97 5.52 3.23
N SER A 60 -2.31 4.40 3.00
CA SER A 60 -1.43 3.78 3.98
C SER A 60 -0.05 3.56 3.38
N THR A 61 0.97 3.79 4.20
CA THR A 61 2.36 3.55 3.84
C THR A 61 3.11 3.02 5.04
N GLY A 62 4.11 2.20 4.82
CA GLY A 62 4.90 1.69 5.92
C GLY A 62 6.07 0.85 5.48
N PHE A 63 6.76 0.36 6.50
CA PHE A 63 7.98 -0.41 6.39
C PHE A 63 7.84 -1.69 7.21
N MET A 64 8.31 -2.81 6.66
CA MET A 64 8.38 -4.09 7.33
C MET A 64 9.81 -4.62 7.23
N LYS A 65 10.32 -5.13 8.34
CA LYS A 65 11.66 -5.70 8.45
C LYS A 65 11.58 -7.17 8.80
N ASP A 66 12.22 -7.99 7.97
CA ASP A 66 12.29 -9.43 8.19
C ASP A 66 13.39 -9.79 9.21
N LEU A 67 13.06 -10.73 10.10
CA LEU A 67 13.94 -11.33 11.10
C LEU A 67 14.02 -12.83 10.85
N ILE A 68 15.20 -13.31 10.44
CA ILE A 68 15.44 -14.72 10.19
C ILE A 68 15.59 -15.46 11.52
N LEU A 69 14.71 -16.42 11.77
CA LEU A 69 14.63 -17.17 13.02
C LEU A 69 15.55 -18.38 13.08
N ASN A 70 16.01 -18.89 11.94
CA ASN A 70 16.90 -20.06 11.88
C ASN A 70 18.20 -19.78 11.10
N LYS A 71 19.22 -20.61 11.36
CA LYS A 71 20.53 -20.46 10.71
C LYS A 71 20.47 -20.71 9.20
N GLN A 72 19.55 -21.57 8.76
CA GLN A 72 19.39 -21.94 7.35
C GLN A 72 18.68 -20.87 6.51
N GLY A 73 18.03 -19.87 7.12
CA GLY A 73 17.33 -18.81 6.37
C GLY A 73 15.92 -19.17 5.91
N SER A 74 15.40 -20.37 6.23
CA SER A 74 14.11 -20.85 5.71
C SER A 74 12.89 -20.42 6.52
N ILE A 75 13.09 -19.86 7.73
CA ILE A 75 11.99 -19.38 8.58
C ILE A 75 12.31 -17.94 9.01
N SER A 76 11.38 -17.03 8.74
CA SER A 76 11.46 -15.62 9.11
C SER A 76 10.14 -15.12 9.74
N MET A 77 10.23 -14.02 10.48
CA MET A 77 9.09 -13.22 10.92
C MET A 77 9.35 -11.76 10.57
N ALA A 78 8.32 -11.06 10.09
CA ALA A 78 8.40 -9.64 9.78
C ALA A 78 7.82 -8.80 10.92
N LEU A 79 8.47 -7.68 11.25
CA LEU A 79 7.92 -6.64 12.11
C LEU A 79 7.94 -5.31 11.37
N GLY A 80 6.83 -4.58 11.43
CA GLY A 80 6.68 -3.34 10.68
C GLY A 80 6.00 -2.23 11.44
N VAL A 81 6.20 -1.02 10.94
CA VAL A 81 5.53 0.20 11.37
C VAL A 81 5.00 0.93 10.15
N GLY A 82 3.83 1.54 10.29
CA GLY A 82 3.18 2.22 9.18
C GLY A 82 2.36 3.40 9.66
N TYR A 83 2.07 4.30 8.72
CA TYR A 83 1.16 5.41 8.89
C TYR A 83 -0.06 5.18 8.01
N ASN A 84 -1.24 5.33 8.59
CA ASN A 84 -2.50 5.21 7.87
C ASN A 84 -3.30 6.51 8.00
N PHE A 85 -3.81 6.99 6.88
CA PHE A 85 -4.71 8.12 6.80
C PHE A 85 -6.01 7.68 6.15
N ASP A 86 -7.12 7.84 6.86
CA ASP A 86 -8.46 7.54 6.36
C ASP A 86 -9.32 8.81 6.32
N LEU A 87 -9.90 9.09 5.16
CA LEU A 87 -10.94 10.11 4.99
C LEU A 87 -12.30 9.43 4.86
N LEU A 88 -13.15 9.61 5.87
CA LEU A 88 -14.50 9.07 5.92
C LEU A 88 -15.53 10.18 5.68
N ASN A 89 -16.15 10.16 4.50
CA ASN A 89 -17.21 11.09 4.12
C ASN A 89 -18.59 10.48 4.41
N HIS A 90 -19.34 11.09 5.33
CA HIS A 90 -20.70 10.67 5.69
C HIS A 90 -21.71 11.81 5.53
N GLY A 91 -22.96 11.47 5.19
CA GLY A 91 -24.04 12.44 4.97
C GLY A 91 -24.75 12.96 6.22
N LEU A 92 -24.21 12.75 7.43
CA LEU A 92 -24.82 13.25 8.66
C LEU A 92 -24.82 14.77 8.65
N THR A 93 -26.01 15.37 8.68
CA THR A 93 -26.21 16.81 8.70
C THR A 93 -26.98 17.18 9.97
N ILE A 94 -26.52 18.20 10.69
CA ILE A 94 -27.23 18.77 11.83
C ILE A 94 -28.09 19.92 11.29
N SER A 95 -29.40 19.82 11.43
CA SER A 95 -30.34 20.89 11.10
C SER A 95 -31.06 21.32 12.37
N GLU A 96 -31.10 22.63 12.64
CA GLU A 96 -32.03 23.19 13.64
C GLU A 96 -33.46 23.10 13.09
N GLU A 97 -34.35 22.56 13.90
CA GLU A 97 -35.80 22.52 13.63
C GLU A 97 -36.38 23.85 14.13
N ASN A 98 -36.87 24.69 13.19
CA ASN A 98 -37.55 25.95 13.49
C ASN A 98 -39.03 25.72 13.83
#